data_AF-V4YK22-F1
#
_entry.id   AF-V4YK22-F1
#
_cell.length_a   1.000
_cell.length_b   1.000
_cell.length_c   1.000
_cell.angle_alpha   90.00
_cell.angle_beta   90.00
_cell.angle_gamma   90.00
#
_symmetry.space_group_name_H-M   'P 1'
#
loop_
_entity.id
_entity.type
_entity.pdbx_description
1 polymer ?
#
loop_
_entity_poly.entity_id
_entity_poly.type
_entity_poly.pdbx_seq_one_letter_code
_entity_poly.pdbx_strand_id
1 'polypeptide(L)'
;MTDPITQQSRMAQADVNARRAMDKTHNQAPDAATAAADKPAAPIRSNDDVLTLSETAQKAMTETDFDRAKVDSIKQAITEGNYPLNARRIAENFLAIEQMIQD
;
A
#
# COMPACT_ATOMS: atom_id res chain seq x y z
N MET A 1 -17.48 -32.35 15.67
CA MET A 1 -16.95 -31.89 14.36
C MET A 1 -17.31 -30.42 14.29
N THR A 2 -16.36 -29.53 14.60
CA THR A 2 -16.62 -28.10 14.80
C THR A 2 -15.72 -27.34 13.82
N ASP A 3 -16.31 -26.66 12.85
CA ASP A 3 -15.56 -26.08 11.73
C ASP A 3 -14.85 -24.77 12.12
N PRO A 4 -13.57 -24.61 11.77
CA PRO A 4 -12.76 -23.45 12.17
C PRO A 4 -13.33 -22.14 11.61
N ILE A 5 -13.96 -22.15 10.44
CA ILE A 5 -14.50 -20.97 9.72
C ILE A 5 -15.52 -20.16 10.55
N THR A 6 -16.21 -20.83 11.49
CA THR A 6 -17.23 -20.18 12.34
C THR A 6 -16.59 -19.29 13.42
N GLN A 7 -15.33 -19.51 13.78
CA GLN A 7 -14.64 -18.70 14.79
C GLN A 7 -14.20 -17.35 14.21
N GLN A 8 -13.63 -17.32 13.01
CA GLN A 8 -13.21 -16.06 12.36
C GLN A 8 -14.40 -15.13 12.10
N SER A 9 -15.55 -15.66 11.69
CA SER A 9 -16.76 -14.84 11.46
C SER A 9 -17.29 -14.19 12.74
N ARG A 10 -17.17 -14.87 13.89
CA ARG A 10 -17.57 -14.32 15.20
C ARG A 10 -16.62 -13.23 15.68
N MET A 11 -15.31 -13.36 15.43
CA MET A 11 -14.31 -12.35 15.80
C MET A 11 -14.48 -11.08 14.96
N ALA A 12 -14.69 -11.22 13.64
CA ALA A 12 -14.93 -10.08 12.75
C ALA A 12 -16.19 -9.26 13.14
N GLN A 13 -17.26 -9.93 13.61
CA GLN A 13 -18.47 -9.25 14.07
C GLN A 13 -18.26 -8.52 15.43
N ALA A 14 -17.47 -9.10 16.33
CA ALA A 14 -17.12 -8.46 17.60
C ALA A 14 -16.30 -7.17 17.40
N ASP A 15 -15.35 -7.19 16.45
CA ASP A 15 -14.55 -6.03 16.07
C ASP A 15 -15.38 -4.89 15.47
N VAL A 16 -16.35 -5.21 14.61
CA VAL A 16 -17.23 -4.20 13.99
C VAL A 16 -18.14 -3.54 15.04
N ASN A 17 -18.63 -4.31 16.01
CA ASN A 17 -19.45 -3.76 17.09
C ASN A 17 -18.63 -2.91 18.08
N ALA A 18 -17.39 -3.29 18.37
CA ALA A 18 -16.47 -2.50 19.19
C ALA A 18 -16.13 -1.15 18.53
N ARG A 19 -15.86 -1.16 17.21
CA ARG A 19 -15.61 0.08 16.44
C ARG A 19 -16.83 1.01 16.42
N ARG A 20 -18.04 0.45 16.26
CA ARG A 20 -19.29 1.24 16.32
C ARG A 20 -19.60 1.78 17.72
N ALA A 21 -19.20 1.08 18.77
CA ALA A 21 -19.34 1.57 20.14
C ALA A 21 -18.38 2.75 20.42
N MET A 22 -17.15 2.70 19.88
CA MET A 22 -16.17 3.78 20.01
C MET A 22 -16.51 5.02 19.18
N ASP A 23 -17.12 4.84 18.02
CA ASP A 23 -17.61 5.94 17.17
C ASP A 23 -18.77 6.70 17.84
N LYS A 24 -19.68 5.98 18.53
CA LYS A 24 -20.78 6.60 19.30
C LYS A 24 -20.32 7.40 20.52
N THR A 25 -19.15 7.09 21.09
CA THR A 25 -18.56 7.87 22.19
C THR A 25 -17.79 9.11 21.72
N HIS A 26 -17.46 9.20 20.43
CA HIS A 26 -16.73 10.35 19.87
C HIS A 26 -17.66 11.41 19.27
N ASN A 27 -18.93 11.09 19.00
CA ASN A 27 -19.91 11.99 18.37
C ASN A 27 -21.00 12.54 19.33
N GLN A 28 -20.83 12.40 20.65
CA GLN A 28 -21.64 13.19 21.60
C GLN A 28 -21.00 14.56 21.79
N ALA A 29 -21.45 15.52 20.99
CA ALA A 29 -21.23 16.94 21.25
C ALA A 29 -21.78 17.32 22.64
N PRO A 30 -21.06 18.11 23.46
CA PRO A 30 -21.68 18.83 24.55
C PRO A 30 -22.34 20.09 23.98
N ASP A 31 -23.65 20.16 24.08
CA ASP A 31 -24.38 21.42 24.03
C ASP A 31 -24.12 22.15 25.36
N ALA A 32 -23.25 23.17 25.32
CA ALA A 32 -23.17 24.19 26.36
C ALA A 32 -22.43 25.41 25.78
N ALA A 33 -23.20 26.44 25.47
CA ALA A 33 -22.72 27.77 25.16
C ALA A 33 -21.86 28.34 26.29
N THR A 34 -20.68 28.88 25.96
CA THR A 34 -20.17 30.09 26.64
C THR A 34 -19.15 30.77 25.74
N ALA A 35 -19.48 32.00 25.37
CA ALA A 35 -18.60 32.90 24.65
C ALA A 35 -17.36 33.24 25.50
N ALA A 36 -16.17 33.08 24.94
CA ALA A 36 -14.99 33.84 25.35
C ALA A 36 -13.89 33.77 24.29
N ALA A 37 -13.59 34.94 23.74
CA ALA A 37 -12.29 35.38 23.24
C ALA A 37 -11.59 34.51 22.18
N ASP A 38 -11.77 34.98 20.95
CA ASP A 38 -10.85 34.78 19.83
C ASP A 38 -9.42 35.15 20.26
N LYS A 39 -8.59 34.13 20.48
CA LYS A 39 -7.15 34.27 20.66
C LYS A 39 -6.51 33.38 19.61
N PRO A 40 -5.73 33.91 18.65
CA PRO A 40 -5.08 33.06 17.66
C PRO A 40 -4.11 32.15 18.41
N ALA A 41 -4.45 30.87 18.48
CA ALA A 41 -3.53 29.84 18.93
C ALA A 41 -2.32 29.90 18.01
N ALA A 42 -1.15 30.16 18.59
CA ALA A 42 0.11 30.06 17.86
C ALA A 42 0.17 28.65 17.22
N PRO A 43 0.60 28.53 15.95
CA PRO A 43 0.66 27.24 15.29
C PRO A 43 1.57 26.34 16.12
N ILE A 44 1.00 25.24 16.61
CA ILE A 44 1.76 24.10 17.12
C ILE A 44 2.65 23.69 15.95
N ARG A 45 3.94 23.98 16.04
CA ARG A 45 4.91 23.48 15.06
C ARG A 45 4.96 21.98 15.28
N SER A 46 4.19 21.23 14.49
CA SER A 46 4.53 19.86 14.23
C SER A 46 5.95 19.90 13.66
N ASN A 47 6.91 19.34 14.40
CA ASN A 47 8.18 18.96 13.81
C ASN A 47 7.85 17.77 12.91
N ASP A 48 7.21 18.05 11.78
CA ASP A 48 6.99 17.09 10.74
C ASP A 48 8.38 16.80 10.18
N ASP A 49 8.88 15.60 10.44
CA ASP A 49 10.12 15.13 9.87
C ASP A 49 9.85 14.91 8.37
N VAL A 50 10.03 15.98 7.59
CA VAL A 50 9.73 15.97 6.15
C VAL A 50 10.89 15.32 5.41
N LEU A 51 10.70 14.06 5.01
CA LEU A 51 11.61 13.35 4.14
C LEU A 51 11.39 13.77 2.68
N THR A 52 12.24 14.65 2.16
CA THR A 52 12.26 15.01 0.73
C THR A 52 13.13 14.04 -0.05
N LEU A 53 12.55 13.33 -1.02
CA LEU A 53 13.27 12.49 -1.98
C LEU A 53 14.14 13.38 -2.89
N SER A 54 15.40 12.99 -3.09
CA SER A 54 16.29 13.65 -4.06
C SER A 54 15.70 13.62 -5.46
N GLU A 55 15.92 14.68 -6.25
CA GLU A 55 15.50 14.77 -7.67
C GLU A 55 15.95 13.53 -8.47
N THR A 56 17.10 12.95 -8.12
CA THR A 56 17.63 11.74 -8.75
C THR A 56 16.77 10.50 -8.47
N ALA A 57 16.27 10.35 -7.24
CA ALA A 57 15.37 9.27 -6.85
C ALA A 57 13.99 9.43 -7.51
N GLN A 58 13.48 10.67 -7.57
CA GLN A 58 12.24 10.96 -8.28
C GLN A 58 12.36 10.66 -9.78
N LYS A 59 13.48 11.03 -10.41
CA LYS A 59 13.73 10.73 -11.83
C LYS A 59 13.83 9.24 -12.11
N ALA A 60 14.54 8.47 -11.27
CA ALA A 60 14.66 7.01 -11.42
C ALA A 60 13.30 6.30 -11.35
N MET A 61 12.37 6.79 -10.52
CA MET A 61 11.00 6.25 -10.46
C MET A 61 10.19 6.56 -11.73
N THR A 62 10.41 7.72 -12.36
CA THR A 62 9.83 8.04 -13.69
C THR A 62 10.54 7.34 -14.85
N GLU A 63 11.83 7.02 -14.75
CA GLU A 63 12.60 6.31 -15.78
C GLU A 63 12.26 4.82 -15.86
N THR A 64 11.52 4.29 -14.89
CA THR A 64 10.99 2.91 -14.93
C THR A 64 9.79 2.79 -15.87
N ASP A 65 9.82 3.48 -17.02
CA ASP A 65 8.85 3.30 -18.08
C ASP A 65 9.22 2.04 -18.88
N PHE A 66 8.37 1.02 -18.78
CA PHE A 66 8.50 -0.16 -19.63
C PHE A 66 8.27 0.23 -21.08
N ASP A 67 9.17 -0.18 -21.98
CA ASP A 67 8.97 -0.05 -23.42
C ASP A 67 7.68 -0.79 -23.84
N ARG A 68 6.62 0.00 -24.08
CA ARG A 68 5.28 -0.53 -24.40
C ARG A 68 5.29 -1.35 -25.68
N ALA A 69 6.05 -0.94 -26.69
CA ALA A 69 6.14 -1.67 -27.95
C ALA A 69 6.74 -3.06 -27.73
N LYS A 70 7.78 -3.14 -26.90
CA LYS A 70 8.39 -4.41 -26.52
C LYS A 70 7.41 -5.27 -25.71
N VAL A 71 6.74 -4.69 -24.71
CA VAL A 71 5.76 -5.42 -23.88
C VAL A 71 4.65 -6.03 -24.74
N ASP A 72 4.12 -5.27 -25.69
CA ASP A 72 3.02 -5.75 -26.54
C ASP A 72 3.49 -6.82 -27.54
N SER A 73 4.71 -6.69 -28.08
CA SER A 73 5.32 -7.74 -28.92
C SER A 73 5.48 -9.07 -28.17
N ILE A 74 5.87 -9.01 -26.89
CA ILE A 74 6.04 -10.19 -26.04
C ILE A 74 4.67 -10.82 -25.73
N LYS A 75 3.66 -10.01 -25.38
CA LYS A 75 2.29 -10.51 -25.16
C LYS A 75 1.75 -11.22 -26.40
N GLN A 76 1.95 -10.65 -27.58
CA GLN A 76 1.53 -11.25 -28.84
C GLN A 76 2.24 -12.59 -29.07
N ALA A 77 3.57 -12.63 -28.93
CA ALA A 77 4.34 -13.86 -29.09
C ALA A 77 3.92 -14.96 -28.11
N ILE A 78 3.56 -14.62 -26.87
CA ILE A 78 3.04 -15.59 -25.89
C ILE A 78 1.66 -16.11 -26.32
N THR A 79 0.77 -15.23 -26.77
CA THR A 79 -0.58 -15.59 -27.23
C THR A 79 -0.55 -16.50 -28.44
N GLU A 80 0.37 -16.24 -29.38
CA GLU A 80 0.59 -17.06 -30.57
C GLU A 80 1.40 -18.33 -30.29
N GLY A 81 1.89 -18.53 -29.07
CA GLY A 81 2.73 -19.67 -28.69
C GLY A 81 4.15 -19.63 -29.28
N ASN A 82 4.57 -18.51 -29.85
CA ASN A 82 5.86 -18.32 -30.52
C ASN A 82 6.92 -17.64 -29.62
N TYR A 83 6.65 -17.51 -28.32
CA TYR A 83 7.60 -16.98 -27.37
C TYR A 83 8.72 -18.00 -27.08
N PRO A 84 9.99 -17.67 -27.30
CA PRO A 84 11.08 -18.64 -27.18
C PRO A 84 11.35 -19.01 -25.73
N LEU A 85 11.20 -20.30 -25.41
CA LEU A 85 11.56 -20.86 -24.12
C LEU A 85 13.02 -21.36 -24.15
N ASN A 86 13.90 -20.73 -23.38
CA ASN A 86 15.29 -21.15 -23.27
C ASN A 86 15.62 -21.47 -21.81
N ALA A 87 15.82 -22.75 -21.51
CA ALA A 87 16.06 -23.24 -20.15
C ALA A 87 17.29 -22.58 -19.49
N ARG A 88 18.35 -22.33 -20.26
CA ARG A 88 19.57 -21.68 -19.76
C ARG A 88 19.28 -20.25 -19.32
N ARG A 89 18.58 -19.47 -20.16
CA ARG A 89 18.20 -18.08 -19.86
C ARG A 89 17.28 -18.00 -18.64
N ILE A 90 16.38 -18.97 -18.49
CA ILE A 90 15.50 -19.05 -17.31
C ILE A 90 16.35 -19.27 -16.06
N ALA A 91 17.26 -20.25 -16.06
CA ALA A 91 18.12 -20.52 -14.91
C ALA A 91 19.01 -19.32 -14.52
N GLU A 92 19.61 -18.65 -15.50
CA GLU A 92 20.43 -17.45 -15.29
C GLU A 92 19.61 -16.32 -14.62
N ASN A 93 18.40 -16.06 -15.11
CA ASN A 93 17.50 -15.05 -14.53
C ASN A 93 17.04 -15.40 -13.12
N PHE A 94 16.74 -16.67 -12.85
CA PHE A 94 16.35 -17.12 -11.51
C PHE A 94 17.50 -16.92 -10.52
N LEU A 95 18.73 -17.32 -10.89
CA LEU A 95 19.91 -17.10 -10.05
C LEU A 95 20.10 -15.62 -9.70
N ALA A 96 19.95 -14.72 -10.68
CA ALA A 96 20.08 -13.29 -10.45
C ALA A 96 19.04 -12.74 -9.47
N ILE A 97 17.80 -13.24 -9.53
CA ILE A 97 16.72 -12.85 -8.60
C ILE A 97 16.99 -13.38 -7.19
N GLU A 98 17.44 -14.63 -7.05
CA GLU A 98 17.82 -15.20 -5.74
C GLU A 98 18.93 -14.38 -5.08
N GLN A 99 19.96 -13.98 -5.84
CA GLN A 99 21.03 -13.14 -5.33
C GLN A 99 20.52 -11.79 -4.82
N MET A 100 19.58 -11.15 -5.55
CA MET A 100 19.02 -9.85 -5.14
C MET A 100 18.17 -9.92 -3.86
N ILE A 101 17.58 -11.07 -3.55
CA ILE A 101 16.78 -11.29 -2.34
C ILE A 101 17.67 -11.66 -1.13
N GLN A 102 18.84 -12.25 -1.39
CA GLN A 102 19.73 -12.76 -0.36
C GLN A 102 20.62 -11.68 0.29
N ASP A 103 20.78 -10.54 -0.39
CA ASP A 103 21.39 -9.31 0.14
C ASP A 103 20.41 -8.49 1.00
#